data_AF-A0A4R7KUN4-F1
#
_entry.id   AF-A0A4R7KUN4-F1
#
_cell.length_a   1.000
_cell.length_b   1.000
_cell.length_c   1.000
_cell.angle_alpha   90.00
_cell.angle_beta   90.00
_cell.angle_gamma   90.00
#
_symmetry.space_group_name_H-M   'P 1'
#
loop_
_entity.id
_entity.type
_entity.pdbx_description
1 polymer ?
#
loop_
_entity_poly.entity_id
_entity_poly.type
_entity_poly.pdbx_seq_one_letter_code
_entity_poly.pdbx_strand_id
1 'polypeptide(L)' 'MAILIDKRDKNLIIKFDYSLKRIEKIKGFKGYSWNSQKKEWSIP' A
#
# COMPACT_ATOMS: atom_id res chain seq x y z
N MET A 1 0.25 15.50 -2.20
CA MET A 1 0.50 14.47 -1.17
C MET A 1 1.71 13.63 -1.53
N ALA A 2 2.62 13.45 -0.57
CA ALA A 2 3.72 12.49 -0.66
C ALA A 2 3.19 11.05 -0.53
N ILE A 3 3.84 10.10 -1.22
CA ILE A 3 3.63 8.67 -1.01
C ILE A 3 4.70 8.24 -0.02
N LEU A 4 4.31 7.61 1.07
CA LEU A 4 5.25 7.02 2.01
C LEU A 4 5.42 5.55 1.66
N ILE A 5 6.65 5.14 1.41
CA ILE A 5 7.03 3.77 1.10
C ILE A 5 8.06 3.37 2.14
N ASP A 6 7.76 2.32 2.88
CA ASP A 6 8.62 1.77 3.94
C ASP A 6 8.85 0.28 3.65
N LYS A 7 10.11 -0.16 3.66
CA LYS A 7 10.44 -1.57 3.42
C LYS A 7 10.57 -2.28 4.77
N ARG A 8 9.66 -3.21 5.05
CA ARG A 8 9.70 -4.04 6.26
C ARG A 8 9.85 -5.51 5.86
N ASP A 9 10.95 -6.12 6.29
CA ASP A 9 11.33 -7.48 5.90
C ASP A 9 11.35 -7.65 4.37
N LYS A 10 10.41 -8.45 3.85
CA LYS A 10 10.24 -8.77 2.44
C LYS A 10 9.10 -7.98 1.80
N ASN A 11 8.37 -7.17 2.56
CA ASN A 11 7.20 -6.46 2.09
C ASN A 11 7.45 -4.94 2.02
N LEU A 12 6.87 -4.31 1.02
CA LEU A 12 6.71 -2.86 0.89
C LEU A 12 5.42 -2.43 1.56
N ILE A 13 5.53 -1.58 2.57
CA ILE A 13 4.43 -0.90 3.22
C ILE A 13 4.22 0.44 2.52
N ILE A 14 3.01 0.67 2.02
CA ILE A 14 2.66 1.86 1.24
C ILE A 14 1.53 2.61 1.94
N LYS A 15 1.74 3.91 2.15
CA LYS A 15 0.70 4.86 2.54
C LYS A 15 0.61 5.97 1.50
N PHE A 16 -0.62 6.31 1.14
CA PHE A 16 -0.93 7.44 0.29
C PHE A 16 -2.31 8.00 0.63
N ASP A 17 -2.64 9.16 0.07
CA ASP A 17 -4.03 9.59 0.04
C ASP A 17 -4.84 8.58 -0.79
N TYR A 18 -5.91 8.05 -0.22
CA TYR A 18 -6.76 6.98 -0.75
C TYR A 18 -7.54 7.37 -2.01
N SER A 19 -6.94 8.18 -2.89
CA SER A 19 -7.45 8.44 -4.22
C SER A 19 -7.69 7.14 -4.98
N LEU A 20 -8.85 7.08 -5.65
CA LEU A 20 -9.31 5.91 -6.38
C LEU A 20 -8.24 5.36 -7.33
N LYS A 21 -7.58 6.24 -8.09
CA LYS A 21 -6.48 5.87 -9.01
C LYS A 21 -5.34 5.09 -8.34
N ARG A 22 -4.98 5.45 -7.10
CA ARG A 22 -3.87 4.80 -6.37
C ARG A 22 -4.31 3.48 -5.75
N ILE A 23 -5.56 3.40 -5.29
CA ILE A 23 -6.16 2.15 -4.82
C ILE A 23 -6.22 1.12 -5.95
N GLU A 24 -6.72 1.51 -7.12
CA GLU A 24 -6.77 0.62 -8.30
C GLU A 24 -5.37 0.11 -8.67
N LYS A 25 -4.36 1.00 -8.62
CA LYS A 25 -2.98 0.61 -8.86
C LYS A 25 -2.47 -0.42 -7.85
N ILE A 26 -2.73 -0.24 -6.55
CA ILE A 26 -2.31 -1.23 -5.54
C ILE A 26 -3.01 -2.57 -5.71
N LYS A 27 -4.31 -2.56 -6.01
CA LYS A 27 -5.08 -3.79 -6.24
C LYS A 27 -4.58 -4.58 -7.45
N GLY A 28 -3.78 -3.98 -8.33
CA GLY A 28 -3.13 -4.65 -9.45
C GLY A 28 -1.88 -5.46 -9.10
N PHE A 29 -1.28 -5.28 -7.92
CA PHE A 29 -0.06 -6.02 -7.54
C PHE A 29 -0.39 -7.37 -6.91
N LYS A 30 0.19 -8.46 -7.40
CA LYS A 30 -0.07 -9.79 -6.85
C LYS A 30 0.37 -9.88 -5.38
N GLY A 31 -0.51 -10.37 -4.50
CA GLY A 31 -0.22 -10.53 -3.07
C GLY A 31 -0.40 -9.27 -2.22
N TYR A 32 -1.04 -8.23 -2.77
CA TYR A 32 -1.40 -7.05 -1.99
C TYR A 32 -2.29 -7.41 -0.79
N SER A 33 -2.09 -6.70 0.32
CA SER A 33 -2.89 -6.82 1.53
C SER A 33 -3.18 -5.44 2.12
N TRP A 34 -4.39 -5.28 2.67
CA TRP A 34 -4.82 -4.05 3.32
C TRP A 34 -4.86 -4.24 4.83
N ASN A 35 -4.13 -3.40 5.56
CA ASN A 35 -4.21 -3.32 7.01
C ASN A 35 -5.09 -2.11 7.40
N SER A 36 -6.34 -2.38 7.76
CA SER A 36 -7.31 -1.34 8.16
C SER A 36 -6.97 -0.65 9.48
N GLN A 37 -6.30 -1.35 10.41
CA GLN A 37 -5.92 -0.79 11.72
C GLN A 37 -4.83 0.29 11.54
N LYS A 38 -3.81 0.01 10.75
CA LYS A 38 -2.69 0.94 10.49
C LYS A 38 -2.96 1.86 9.30
N LYS A 39 -4.03 1.60 8.56
CA LYS A 39 -4.36 2.21 7.29
C LYS A 39 -3.16 2.11 6.31
N GLU A 40 -2.63 0.90 6.16
CA GLU A 40 -1.42 0.61 5.37
C GLU A 40 -1.71 -0.45 4.32
N TRP A 41 -1.22 -0.24 3.10
CA TRP A 41 -1.15 -1.32 2.12
C TRP A 41 0.19 -2.03 2.27
N SER A 42 0.19 -3.35 2.16
CA SER A 42 1.39 -4.19 2.14
C SER A 42 1.44 -4.93 0.82
N ILE A 43 2.60 -4.89 0.16
CA ILE A 43 2.85 -5.63 -1.07
C ILE A 43 4.14 -6.42 -0.88
N PRO A 44 4.16 -7.73 -1.17
CA PRO A 44 5.39 -8.51 -1.18
C PRO A 44 6.36 -8.09 -2.29
#